data_AF-A0A9D7Y3J1-F1
#
_entry.id   AF-A0A9D7Y3J1-F1
#
_cell.length_a   1.000
_cell.length_b   1.000
_cell.length_c   1.000
_cell.angle_alpha   90.00
_cell.angle_beta   90.00
_cell.angle_gamma   90.00
#
_symmetry.space_group_name_H-M   'P 1'
#
loop_
_entity.id
_entity.type
_entity.pdbx_description
1 polymer ?
#
loop_
_entity_poly.entity_id
_entity_poly.type
_entity_poly.pdbx_seq_one_letter_code
_entity_poly.pdbx_strand_id
1 'polypeptide(L)'
;MSQFKNMNKLAYLLLFCCLLLFQSCFEIIEQVFLKADGSGNFQLVLNLSKSKTKLNSIAKMKTINGHEVPSKGEIKYRLTQIEKTLSKTTGISNAKTTLDFDNYIATAVLIFQNYSIECRP
;
A
#
# COMPACT_ATOMS: atom_id res chain seq x y z
N MET A 1 -9.24 -40.98 31.57
CA MET A 1 -9.62 -39.55 31.62
C MET A 1 -8.44 -38.56 31.46
N SER A 2 -7.18 -39.02 31.29
CA SER A 2 -6.02 -38.12 31.13
C SER A 2 -5.77 -37.66 29.68
N GLN A 3 -6.04 -38.51 28.69
CA GLN A 3 -5.73 -38.23 27.27
C GLN A 3 -6.60 -37.13 26.62
N PHE A 4 -7.86 -36.97 27.04
CA PHE A 4 -8.79 -35.99 26.46
C PHE A 4 -8.43 -34.53 26.83
N LYS A 5 -7.78 -34.32 27.97
CA LYS A 5 -7.37 -32.98 28.45
C LYS A 5 -6.20 -32.41 27.64
N ASN A 6 -5.37 -33.27 27.03
CA ASN A 6 -4.25 -32.87 26.18
C ASN A 6 -4.68 -32.44 24.77
N MET A 7 -5.74 -33.05 24.21
CA MET A 7 -6.29 -32.68 22.90
C MET A 7 -6.80 -31.23 22.88
N ASN A 8 -7.44 -30.79 23.97
CA ASN A 8 -7.94 -29.42 24.10
C ASN A 8 -6.79 -28.41 24.19
N LYS A 9 -5.71 -28.74 24.91
CA LYS A 9 -4.49 -27.90 24.98
C LYS A 9 -3.78 -27.80 23.62
N LEU A 10 -3.71 -28.90 22.88
CA LEU A 10 -3.17 -28.91 21.52
C LEU A 10 -4.04 -28.08 20.58
N ALA A 11 -5.36 -28.19 20.69
CA ALA A 11 -6.29 -27.36 19.92
C ALA A 11 -6.13 -25.87 20.24
N TYR A 12 -5.98 -25.48 21.51
CA TYR A 12 -5.69 -24.09 21.89
C TYR A 12 -4.33 -23.61 21.38
N LEU A 13 -3.30 -24.46 21.40
CA LEU A 13 -1.98 -24.14 20.84
C LEU A 13 -2.05 -23.95 19.32
N LEU A 14 -2.79 -24.81 18.62
CA LEU A 14 -2.95 -24.75 17.17
C LEU A 14 -3.77 -23.53 16.76
N LEU A 15 -4.83 -23.21 17.52
CA LEU A 15 -5.61 -21.98 17.38
C LEU A 15 -4.72 -20.73 17.59
N PHE A 16 -3.86 -20.75 18.62
CA PHE A 16 -2.92 -19.66 18.87
C PHE A 16 -1.89 -19.50 17.75
N CYS A 17 -1.36 -20.60 17.20
CA CYS A 17 -0.48 -20.56 16.02
C CYS A 17 -1.18 -20.02 14.78
N CYS A 18 -2.45 -20.36 14.55
CA CYS A 18 -3.23 -19.85 13.43
C CYS A 18 -3.41 -18.32 13.49
N LEU A 19 -3.50 -17.72 14.68
CA LEU A 19 -3.59 -16.26 14.84
C LEU A 19 -2.31 -15.54 14.36
N LEU A 20 -1.17 -16.24 14.35
CA LEU A 20 0.10 -15.68 13.87
C LEU A 20 0.24 -15.69 12.34
N LEU A 21 -0.61 -16.45 11.62
CA LEU A 21 -0.51 -16.60 10.16
C LEU A 21 -1.24 -15.52 9.36
N PHE A 22 -2.19 -14.80 9.97
CA PHE A 22 -3.05 -13.82 9.29
C PHE A 22 -2.66 -12.36 9.58
N GLN A 23 -1.37 -12.07 9.64
CA GLN A 23 -0.92 -10.68 9.77
C GLN A 23 -0.91 -10.02 8.39
N SER A 24 -1.61 -8.89 8.25
CA SER A 24 -1.51 -8.04 7.06
C SER A 24 -0.10 -7.45 7.01
N CYS A 25 0.68 -7.81 5.97
CA CYS A 25 2.05 -7.31 5.78
C CYS A 25 2.10 -6.04 4.90
N PHE A 26 1.03 -5.26 4.88
CA PHE A 26 0.97 -3.97 4.19
C PHE A 26 0.26 -2.93 5.05
N GLU A 27 0.63 -1.67 4.83
CA GLU A 27 0.08 -0.51 5.52
C GLU A 27 -0.22 0.59 4.51
N ILE A 28 -1.40 1.19 4.63
CA ILE A 28 -1.87 2.30 3.80
C ILE A 28 -2.12 3.46 4.75
N ILE A 29 -1.40 4.57 4.57
CA ILE A 29 -1.50 5.76 5.40
C ILE A 29 -2.00 6.89 4.53
N GLU A 30 -3.17 7.43 4.87
CA GLU A 30 -3.76 8.59 4.23
C GLU A 30 -3.78 9.75 5.22
N GLN A 31 -3.26 10.91 4.81
CA GLN A 31 -3.21 12.11 5.62
C GLN A 31 -3.77 13.28 4.82
N VAL A 32 -4.76 13.96 5.40
CA VAL A 32 -5.41 15.13 4.80
C VAL A 32 -5.32 16.28 5.79
N PHE A 33 -4.67 17.36 5.36
CA PHE A 33 -4.65 18.62 6.08
C PHE A 33 -5.54 19.61 5.36
N LEU A 34 -6.66 20.00 5.98
CA LEU A 34 -7.65 20.92 5.41
C LEU A 34 -7.57 22.28 6.09
N LYS A 35 -7.48 23.35 5.30
CA LYS A 35 -7.55 24.73 5.78
C LYS A 35 -8.99 25.24 5.73
N ALA A 36 -9.26 26.33 6.45
CA ALA A 36 -10.58 26.96 6.50
C ALA A 36 -11.08 27.50 5.15
N ASP A 37 -10.18 27.76 4.20
CA ASP A 37 -10.49 28.21 2.83
C ASP A 37 -10.82 27.06 1.87
N GLY A 38 -10.87 25.81 2.35
CA GLY A 38 -11.14 24.63 1.53
C GLY A 38 -9.94 24.12 0.73
N SER A 39 -8.76 24.74 0.87
CA SER A 39 -7.50 24.22 0.33
C SER A 39 -6.79 23.32 1.33
N GLY A 40 -5.83 22.52 0.88
CA GLY A 40 -5.15 21.60 1.78
C GLY A 40 -4.03 20.80 1.14
N ASN A 41 -3.44 19.93 1.97
CA ASN A 41 -2.42 18.98 1.57
C ASN A 41 -2.98 17.57 1.72
N PHE A 42 -2.68 16.71 0.75
CA PHE A 42 -3.02 15.30 0.77
C PHE A 42 -1.73 14.48 0.63
N GLN A 43 -1.59 13.44 1.45
CA GLN A 43 -0.49 12.49 1.39
C GLN A 43 -1.02 11.07 1.51
N LEU A 44 -0.60 10.22 0.57
CA LEU A 44 -0.85 8.78 0.57
C LEU A 44 0.49 8.05 0.64
N VAL A 45 0.67 7.19 1.63
CA VAL A 45 1.83 6.29 1.76
C VAL A 45 1.35 4.84 1.67
N LEU A 46 1.90 4.10 0.72
CA LEU A 46 1.74 2.66 0.61
C LEU A 46 3.04 2.02 1.10
N ASN A 47 3.01 1.46 2.31
CA ASN A 47 4.15 0.83 2.93
C ASN A 47 4.01 -0.70 2.87
N LEU A 48 4.79 -1.33 1.99
CA LEU A 48 4.82 -2.77 1.80
C LEU A 48 6.07 -3.43 2.40
N SER A 49 6.82 -2.71 3.23
CA SER A 49 8.11 -3.16 3.78
C SER A 49 8.04 -4.51 4.50
N LYS A 50 6.95 -4.76 5.23
CA LYS A 50 6.70 -6.03 5.93
C LYS A 50 6.45 -7.22 4.98
N SER A 51 6.18 -6.96 3.70
CA SER A 51 5.99 -7.98 2.65
C SER A 51 7.18 -8.11 1.69
N LYS A 52 8.32 -7.46 1.99
CA LYS A 52 9.52 -7.41 1.14
C LYS A 52 9.97 -8.77 0.62
N THR A 53 10.02 -9.81 1.47
CA THR A 53 10.42 -11.16 1.06
C THR A 53 9.48 -11.74 -0.01
N LYS A 54 8.17 -11.54 0.14
CA LYS A 54 7.16 -12.02 -0.82
C LYS A 54 7.25 -11.25 -2.13
N LEU A 55 7.40 -9.92 -2.06
CA LEU A 55 7.54 -9.07 -3.24
C LEU A 55 8.84 -9.34 -4.00
N ASN A 56 9.94 -9.62 -3.32
CA ASN A 56 11.19 -10.04 -3.94
C ASN A 56 11.05 -11.35 -4.72
N SER A 57 10.31 -12.32 -4.18
CA SER A 57 10.01 -13.56 -4.89
C SER A 57 9.16 -13.29 -6.13
N ILE A 58 8.14 -12.44 -6.02
CA ILE A 58 7.28 -12.04 -7.15
C ILE A 58 8.07 -11.30 -8.23
N ALA A 59 8.92 -10.35 -7.85
CA ALA A 59 9.73 -9.57 -8.79
C ALA A 59 10.72 -10.42 -9.62
N LYS A 60 11.05 -11.64 -9.16
CA LYS A 60 11.89 -12.60 -9.88
C LYS A 60 11.10 -13.52 -10.81
N MET A 61 9.77 -13.57 -10.67
CA MET A 61 8.91 -14.36 -11.54
C MET A 61 8.61 -13.60 -12.84
N LYS A 62 8.41 -14.32 -13.94
CA LYS A 62 7.98 -13.73 -15.22
C LYS A 62 6.49 -13.38 -15.21
N THR A 63 5.67 -14.26 -14.65
CA THR A 63 4.21 -14.13 -14.64
C THR A 63 3.62 -14.50 -13.29
N ILE A 64 2.54 -13.82 -12.90
CA ILE A 64 1.70 -14.15 -11.75
C ILE A 64 0.24 -14.04 -12.17
N ASN A 65 -0.54 -15.09 -11.93
CA ASN A 65 -1.97 -15.16 -12.29
C ASN A 65 -2.26 -14.81 -13.77
N GLY A 66 -1.38 -15.20 -14.70
CA GLY A 66 -1.53 -14.92 -16.13
C GLY A 66 -1.10 -13.51 -16.58
N HIS A 67 -0.63 -12.66 -15.66
CA HIS A 67 -0.11 -11.33 -15.96
C HIS A 67 1.41 -11.28 -15.82
N GLU A 68 2.09 -10.52 -16.68
CA GLU A 68 3.52 -10.29 -16.55
C GLU A 68 3.82 -9.45 -15.31
N VAL A 69 4.88 -9.82 -14.58
CA VAL A 69 5.34 -9.04 -13.44
C VAL A 69 6.03 -7.78 -13.98
N PRO A 70 5.58 -6.57 -13.59
CA PRO A 70 6.09 -5.34 -14.16
C PRO A 70 7.54 -5.11 -13.74
N SER A 71 8.34 -4.57 -14.67
CA SER A 71 9.71 -4.18 -14.37
C SER A 71 9.75 -2.94 -13.46
N LYS A 72 10.86 -2.74 -12.73
CA LYS A 72 11.08 -1.51 -11.96
C LYS A 72 10.95 -0.24 -12.83
N GLY A 73 11.36 -0.32 -14.11
CA GLY A 73 11.22 0.77 -15.07
C GLY A 73 9.77 1.07 -15.43
N GLU A 74 8.95 0.04 -15.63
CA GLU A 74 7.52 0.20 -15.90
C GLU A 74 6.78 0.81 -14.71
N ILE A 75 7.09 0.36 -13.49
CA ILE A 75 6.50 0.91 -12.26
C ILE A 75 6.84 2.40 -12.15
N LYS A 76 8.10 2.79 -12.37
CA LYS A 76 8.52 4.21 -12.38
C LYS A 76 7.77 5.00 -13.45
N TYR A 77 7.66 4.45 -14.66
CA TYR A 77 6.93 5.08 -15.75
C TYR A 77 5.46 5.34 -15.37
N ARG A 78 4.77 4.34 -14.81
CA ARG A 78 3.38 4.47 -14.36
C ARG A 78 3.23 5.52 -13.25
N LEU A 79 4.17 5.57 -12.30
CA LEU A 79 4.18 6.63 -11.28
C LEU A 79 4.34 8.03 -11.90
N THR A 80 5.23 8.19 -12.89
CA THR A 80 5.35 9.46 -13.62
C THR A 80 4.07 9.82 -14.37
N GLN A 81 3.32 8.85 -14.91
CA GLN A 81 2.02 9.13 -15.54
C GLN A 81 0.97 9.55 -14.52
N ILE A 82 0.97 8.96 -13.32
CA ILE A 82 0.11 9.37 -12.21
C ILE A 82 0.45 10.81 -11.82
N GLU A 83 1.72 11.13 -11.61
CA GLU A 83 2.16 12.49 -11.29
C GLU A 83 1.73 13.50 -12.36
N LYS A 84 1.96 13.18 -13.65
CA LYS A 84 1.50 14.03 -14.77
C LYS A 84 -0.02 14.22 -14.80
N THR A 85 -0.78 13.16 -14.52
CA THR A 85 -2.24 13.24 -14.48
C THR A 85 -2.66 14.17 -13.35
N LEU A 86 -2.12 13.96 -12.14
CA LEU A 86 -2.39 14.80 -10.98
C LEU A 86 -2.00 16.26 -11.20
N SER A 87 -0.86 16.53 -11.83
CA SER A 87 -0.43 17.91 -12.15
C SER A 87 -1.29 18.60 -13.20
N LYS A 88 -2.03 17.85 -14.04
CA LYS A 88 -2.95 18.40 -15.05
C LYS A 88 -4.37 18.59 -14.51
N THR A 89 -4.69 18.00 -13.37
CA THR A 89 -6.00 18.12 -12.74
C THR A 89 -6.18 19.53 -12.20
N THR A 90 -7.22 20.22 -12.67
CA THR A 90 -7.59 21.55 -12.17
C THR A 90 -7.78 21.53 -10.66
N GLY A 91 -7.18 22.50 -9.96
CA GLY A 91 -7.23 22.58 -8.50
C GLY A 91 -6.20 21.70 -7.79
N ILE A 92 -5.42 20.89 -8.49
CA ILE A 92 -4.26 20.17 -7.91
C ILE A 92 -2.97 20.88 -8.30
N SER A 93 -2.06 21.00 -7.35
CA SER A 93 -0.73 21.58 -7.52
C SER A 93 0.30 20.78 -6.73
N ASN A 94 1.58 20.94 -7.07
CA ASN A 94 2.70 20.31 -6.38
C ASN A 94 2.55 18.78 -6.18
N ALA A 95 1.87 18.10 -7.11
CA ALA A 95 1.78 16.64 -7.10
C ALA A 95 3.18 16.03 -7.28
N LYS A 96 3.57 15.14 -6.38
CA LYS A 96 4.85 14.42 -6.43
C LYS A 96 4.65 12.98 -6.01
N THR A 97 5.35 12.08 -6.68
CA THR A 97 5.39 10.66 -6.33
C THR A 97 6.81 10.23 -6.02
N THR A 98 6.99 9.40 -4.99
CA THR A 98 8.27 8.76 -4.66
C THR A 98 8.09 7.27 -4.51
N LEU A 99 9.16 6.53 -4.81
CA LEU A 99 9.17 5.08 -4.68
C LEU A 99 10.55 4.61 -4.23
N ASP A 100 10.57 3.94 -3.09
CA ASP A 100 11.70 3.18 -2.57
C ASP A 100 11.50 1.70 -2.91
N PHE A 101 12.29 1.17 -3.85
CA PHE A 101 12.23 -0.25 -4.23
C PHE A 101 12.92 -1.18 -3.23
N ASP A 102 13.78 -0.64 -2.37
CA ASP A 102 14.49 -1.44 -1.38
C ASP A 102 13.56 -1.73 -0.20
N ASN A 103 12.76 -0.75 0.22
CA ASN A 103 11.78 -0.92 1.29
C ASN A 103 10.34 -1.13 0.79
N TYR A 104 10.11 -1.09 -0.53
CA TYR A 104 8.78 -1.17 -1.14
C TYR A 104 7.80 -0.15 -0.53
N ILE A 105 8.24 1.11 -0.45
CA ILE A 105 7.45 2.23 0.06
C ILE A 105 7.18 3.19 -1.09
N ALA A 106 5.90 3.39 -1.43
CA ALA A 106 5.46 4.40 -2.38
C ALA A 106 4.79 5.56 -1.62
N THR A 107 5.03 6.79 -2.04
CA THR A 107 4.38 7.96 -1.45
C THR A 107 3.88 8.88 -2.57
N ALA A 108 2.67 9.38 -2.44
CA ALA A 108 2.11 10.43 -3.28
C ALA A 108 1.73 11.61 -2.40
N VAL A 109 2.15 12.81 -2.76
CA VAL A 109 1.77 14.05 -2.09
C VAL A 109 1.23 15.05 -3.10
N LEU A 110 0.23 15.83 -2.70
CA LEU A 110 -0.31 16.91 -3.52
C LEU A 110 -0.91 18.01 -2.65
N ILE A 111 -1.03 19.20 -3.24
CA ILE A 111 -1.76 20.33 -2.68
C ILE A 111 -3.02 20.52 -3.50
N PHE A 112 -4.17 20.56 -2.86
CA PHE A 112 -5.44 20.83 -3.51
C PHE A 112 -5.97 22.21 -3.14
N GLN A 113 -6.65 22.85 -4.08
CA GLN A 113 -7.22 24.19 -3.98
C GLN A 113 -8.71 24.07 -4.29
N ASN A 114 -9.54 24.35 -3.29
CA ASN A 114 -10.98 24.57 -3.40
C ASN A 114 -11.74 23.50 -4.23
N TYR A 115 -11.82 22.27 -3.70
CA TYR A 115 -12.92 21.34 -3.96
C TYR A 115 -12.94 20.23 -2.90
N SER A 116 -14.15 19.75 -2.58
CA SER A 116 -14.42 18.53 -1.82
C SER A 116 -13.63 17.37 -2.43
N ILE A 117 -12.74 16.71 -1.68
CA ILE A 117 -12.10 15.47 -2.17
C ILE A 117 -13.19 14.39 -2.20
N GLU A 118 -13.95 14.33 -3.27
CA GLU A 118 -14.87 13.24 -3.53
C GLU A 118 -14.10 12.17 -4.29
N CYS A 119 -13.56 11.21 -3.54
CA CYS A 119 -13.06 9.96 -4.08
C CYS A 119 -14.25 9.24 -4.72
N ARG A 120 -14.41 9.36 -6.04
CA ARG A 120 -15.43 8.63 -6.78
C ARG A 120 -15.14 7.11 -6.59
N PRO A 121 -16.13 6.32 -6.14
CA PRO A 121 -15.94 4.89 -5.86
C PRO A 121 -15.58 4.07 -7.10
#